data_AF-A0A2H0YKZ6-F1
#
_entry.id   AF-A0A2H0YKZ6-F1
#
_cell.length_a   1.000
_cell.length_b   1.000
_cell.length_c   1.000
_cell.angle_alpha   90.00
_cell.angle_beta   90.00
_cell.angle_gamma   90.00
#
_symmetry.space_group_name_H-M   'P 1'
#
loop_
_entity.id
_entity.type
_entity.pdbx_description
1 polymer ?
#
loop_
_entity_poly.entity_id
_entity_poly.type
_entity_poly.pdbx_seq_one_letter_code
_entity_poly.pdbx_strand_id
1 'polypeptide(L)'
;MDLLTAEIIHFCLGLIIGLIGFYIWKDKRLILFAIPVSMLIDLDHLIDYWLYLGHFSFNLKEFLSGSYFSASKKFYVVFHGYEYSAILLFLAQIFKKYGPYLLTGAIAILTHLLFDVISNNLPLISYSIIFRMFNNFSF
;
A
#
# COMPACT_ATOMS: atom_id res chain seq x y z
N MET A 1 14.72 3.62 1.45
CA MET A 1 14.33 4.68 0.51
C MET A 1 13.54 5.72 1.30
N ASP A 2 13.60 7.00 0.97
CA ASP A 2 12.73 7.98 1.65
C ASP A 2 11.28 7.87 1.17
N LEU A 3 10.33 8.38 1.97
CA LEU A 3 8.90 8.21 1.70
C LEU A 3 8.47 8.95 0.42
N LEU A 4 9.05 10.12 0.12
CA LEU A 4 8.72 10.86 -1.10
C LEU A 4 9.07 10.05 -2.35
N THR A 5 10.25 9.45 -2.38
CA THR A 5 10.66 8.59 -3.49
C THR A 5 9.75 7.37 -3.64
N ALA A 6 9.33 6.76 -2.52
CA ALA A 6 8.37 5.65 -2.52
C ALA A 6 7.04 6.07 -3.17
N GLU A 7 6.45 7.17 -2.70
CA GLU A 7 5.17 7.69 -3.18
C GLU A 7 5.16 8.00 -4.69
N ILE A 8 6.26 8.53 -5.23
CA ILE A 8 6.40 8.75 -6.68
C ILE A 8 6.36 7.42 -7.44
N ILE A 9 6.98 6.38 -6.90
CA ILE A 9 6.98 5.05 -7.51
C ILE A 9 5.59 4.42 -7.39
N HIS A 10 4.93 4.51 -6.24
CA HIS A 10 3.56 4.02 -6.06
C HIS A 10 2.56 4.71 -6.99
N PHE A 11 2.70 6.02 -7.20
CA PHE A 11 1.95 6.74 -8.22
C PHE A 11 2.18 6.15 -9.63
N CYS A 12 3.44 5.91 -10.00
CA CYS A 12 3.79 5.32 -11.29
C CYS A 12 3.24 3.90 -11.44
N LEU A 13 3.34 3.07 -10.40
CA LEU A 13 2.80 1.71 -10.38
C LEU A 13 1.28 1.74 -10.54
N GLY A 14 0.59 2.58 -9.77
CA GLY A 14 -0.85 2.79 -9.89
C GLY A 14 -1.27 3.22 -11.30
N LEU A 15 -0.51 4.13 -11.92
CA LEU A 15 -0.74 4.54 -13.32
C LEU A 15 -0.56 3.36 -14.29
N ILE A 16 0.52 2.58 -14.16
CA ILE A 16 0.79 1.41 -15.01
C ILE A 16 -0.34 0.38 -14.88
N ILE A 17 -0.71 0.02 -13.65
CA ILE A 17 -1.79 -0.94 -13.41
C ILE A 17 -3.14 -0.42 -13.93
N GLY A 18 -3.41 0.87 -13.76
CA GLY A 18 -4.59 1.52 -14.31
C GLY A 18 -4.64 1.48 -15.84
N LEU A 19 -3.50 1.70 -16.51
CA LEU A 19 -3.39 1.60 -17.97
C LEU A 19 -3.57 0.17 -18.47
N ILE A 20 -3.00 -0.83 -17.78
CA ILE A 20 -3.23 -2.25 -18.07
C ILE A 20 -4.72 -2.59 -17.93
N GLY A 21 -5.36 -2.14 -16.85
CA GLY A 21 -6.78 -2.34 -16.64
C GLY A 21 -7.63 -1.69 -17.74
N PHE A 22 -7.32 -0.44 -18.11
CA PHE A 22 -7.96 0.22 -19.25
C PHE A 22 -7.78 -0.59 -20.55
N TYR A 23 -6.59 -1.12 -20.82
CA TYR A 23 -6.35 -1.90 -22.03
C TYR A 23 -7.20 -3.17 -22.09
N ILE A 24 -7.37 -3.88 -20.96
CA ILE A 24 -8.11 -5.15 -20.88
C ILE A 24 -9.63 -4.90 -20.93
N TRP A 25 -10.15 -3.98 -20.12
CA TRP A 25 -11.60 -3.78 -19.95
C TRP A 25 -12.18 -2.60 -20.74
N LYS A 26 -11.34 -1.82 -21.42
CA LYS A 26 -11.70 -0.61 -22.16
C LYS A 26 -12.42 0.46 -21.32
N ASP A 27 -12.19 0.45 -20.00
CA ASP A 27 -12.75 1.42 -19.07
C ASP A 27 -11.68 2.37 -18.53
N LYS A 28 -11.67 3.61 -19.02
CA LYS A 28 -10.71 4.65 -18.63
C LYS A 28 -10.79 5.04 -17.15
N ARG A 29 -11.90 4.75 -16.49
CA ARG A 29 -12.08 5.04 -15.05
C ARG A 29 -11.13 4.19 -14.19
N LEU A 30 -10.64 3.07 -14.71
CA LEU A 30 -9.66 2.22 -14.02
C LEU A 30 -8.31 2.91 -13.83
N ILE A 31 -7.95 3.85 -14.71
CA ILE A 31 -6.72 4.66 -14.56
C ILE A 31 -6.85 5.56 -13.33
N LEU A 32 -7.95 6.31 -13.26
CA LEU A 32 -8.23 7.20 -12.13
C LEU A 32 -8.50 6.44 -10.82
N PHE A 33 -8.89 5.18 -10.90
CA PHE A 33 -9.14 4.33 -9.74
C PHE A 33 -7.85 3.70 -9.19
N ALA A 34 -6.95 3.20 -10.05
CA ALA A 34 -5.75 2.49 -9.62
C ALA A 34 -4.73 3.39 -8.91
N ILE A 35 -4.60 4.64 -9.35
CA ILE A 35 -3.68 5.62 -8.74
C ILE A 35 -3.99 5.85 -7.25
N PRO A 36 -5.20 6.29 -6.85
CA PRO A 36 -5.50 6.48 -5.43
C PRO A 36 -5.48 5.16 -4.66
N VAL A 37 -5.85 4.03 -5.27
CA VAL A 37 -5.70 2.73 -4.58
C VAL A 37 -4.25 2.43 -4.25
N SER A 38 -3.30 2.74 -5.14
CA SER A 38 -1.88 2.54 -4.84
C SER A 38 -1.35 3.53 -3.79
N MET A 39 -1.79 4.79 -3.82
CA MET A 39 -1.24 5.80 -2.90
C MET A 39 -1.90 5.79 -1.53
N LEU A 40 -3.21 5.54 -1.43
CA LEU A 40 -3.93 5.69 -0.15
C LEU A 40 -3.58 4.60 0.87
N ILE A 41 -2.92 3.52 0.45
CA ILE A 41 -2.39 2.48 1.34
C ILE A 41 -1.38 3.11 2.31
N ASP A 42 -0.53 4.01 1.81
CA ASP A 42 0.52 4.69 2.57
C ASP A 42 -0.02 5.73 3.58
N LEU A 43 -1.33 5.99 3.62
CA LEU A 43 -1.90 6.84 4.67
C LEU A 43 -1.75 6.25 6.07
N ASP A 44 -1.51 4.94 6.21
CA ASP A 44 -1.23 4.32 7.49
C ASP A 44 0.13 4.74 8.08
N HIS A 45 1.08 5.20 7.27
CA HIS A 45 2.34 5.81 7.73
C HIS A 45 2.11 7.06 8.58
N LEU A 46 1.00 7.79 8.36
CA LEU A 46 0.63 8.93 9.19
C LEU A 46 0.30 8.50 10.62
N ILE A 47 -0.30 7.32 10.77
CA ILE A 47 -0.59 6.71 12.08
C ILE A 47 0.73 6.37 12.78
N ASP A 48 1.65 5.71 12.06
CA ASP A 48 2.97 5.36 12.58
C ASP A 48 3.77 6.62 13.00
N TYR A 49 3.69 7.70 12.21
CA TYR A 49 4.33 8.97 12.52
C TYR A 49 3.78 9.60 13.80
N TRP A 50 2.45 9.66 13.97
CA TRP A 50 1.84 10.20 15.19
C TRP A 50 2.10 9.32 16.42
N LEU A 51 2.13 7.99 16.25
CA LEU A 51 2.50 7.08 17.32
C LEU A 51 3.96 7.26 17.75
N TYR A 52 4.86 7.48 16.79
CA TYR A 52 6.26 7.82 17.07
C TYR A 52 6.39 9.14 17.83
N LEU A 53 5.67 10.19 17.41
CA LEU A 53 5.69 11.50 18.09
C LEU A 53 5.02 11.46 19.47
N GLY A 54 4.07 10.56 19.69
CA GLY A 54 3.24 10.50 20.90
C GLY A 54 2.22 11.63 21.02
N HIS A 55 2.04 12.44 19.98
CA HIS A 55 1.07 13.54 19.90
C HIS A 55 0.73 13.88 18.45
N PHE A 56 -0.41 14.55 18.24
CA PHE A 56 -0.84 15.00 16.90
C PHE A 56 -0.14 16.29 16.50
N SER A 57 1.12 16.15 16.07
CA SER A 57 1.88 17.19 15.37
C SER A 57 2.24 16.70 13.97
N PHE A 58 2.43 17.62 13.03
CA PHE A 58 2.80 17.27 11.66
C PHE A 58 3.89 18.18 11.11
N ASN A 59 5.04 17.59 10.80
CA ASN A 59 6.10 18.22 10.05
C ASN A 59 6.30 17.47 8.72
N LEU A 60 5.90 18.09 7.61
CA LEU A 60 5.97 17.46 6.29
C LEU A 60 7.38 16.99 5.92
N LYS A 61 8.42 17.78 6.26
CA LYS A 61 9.81 17.44 5.93
C LYS A 61 10.29 16.21 6.72
N GLU A 62 9.94 16.14 8.00
CA GLU A 62 10.27 14.98 8.84
C GLU A 62 9.49 13.74 8.40
N PHE A 63 8.18 13.88 8.15
CA PHE A 63 7.33 12.81 7.66
C PHE A 63 7.86 12.22 6.35
N LEU A 64 8.14 13.06 5.36
CA LEU A 64 8.67 12.61 4.07
C LEU A 64 10.08 12.02 4.15
N SER A 65 10.85 12.33 5.21
CA SER A 65 12.17 11.74 5.40
C SER A 65 12.12 10.26 5.80
N GLY A 66 11.00 9.80 6.35
CA GLY A 66 10.86 8.42 6.86
C GLY A 66 11.75 8.09 8.07
N SER A 67 12.38 9.08 8.70
CA SER A 67 13.33 8.85 9.81
C SER A 67 12.72 8.15 11.03
N TYR A 68 11.42 8.36 11.26
CA TYR A 68 10.66 7.75 12.35
C TYR A 68 10.52 6.24 12.23
N PHE A 69 10.58 5.67 11.02
CA PHE A 69 10.54 4.22 10.82
C PHE A 69 11.70 3.52 11.53
N SER A 70 12.90 4.07 11.43
CA SER A 70 14.10 3.55 12.12
C SER A 70 14.07 3.76 13.64
N ALA A 71 13.35 4.77 14.11
CA ALA A 71 13.32 5.15 15.53
C ALA A 71 12.24 4.41 16.34
N SER A 72 11.09 4.11 15.72
CA SER A 72 9.91 3.53 16.37
C SER A 72 10.09 2.08 16.84
N LYS A 73 10.98 1.30 16.19
CA LYS A 73 11.13 -0.18 16.37
C LYS A 73 9.85 -1.01 16.17
N LYS A 74 8.73 -0.36 15.84
CA LYS A 74 7.44 -0.94 15.51
C LYS A 74 6.91 -0.29 14.24
N PHE A 75 6.23 -1.09 13.44
CA PHE A 75 5.73 -0.67 12.13
C PHE A 75 4.33 -1.25 11.95
N TYR A 76 3.31 -0.43 12.25
CA TYR A 76 1.93 -0.91 12.30
C TYR A 76 1.35 -1.04 10.90
N VAL A 77 1.60 -0.07 10.01
CA VAL A 77 1.14 -0.02 8.61
C VAL A 77 -0.03 -0.96 8.31
N VAL A 78 -1.19 -0.62 8.86
CA VAL A 78 -2.35 -1.54 8.93
C VAL A 78 -2.92 -1.81 7.54
N PHE A 79 -2.78 -0.88 6.59
CA PHE A 79 -3.27 -1.02 5.23
C PHE A 79 -2.32 -1.85 4.35
N HIS A 80 -1.08 -2.06 4.78
CA HIS A 80 -0.10 -2.88 4.07
C HIS A 80 -0.30 -4.38 4.31
N GLY A 81 -1.40 -4.93 3.78
CA GLY A 81 -1.78 -6.33 3.93
C GLY A 81 -1.97 -7.07 2.61
N TYR A 82 -1.26 -8.18 2.41
CA TYR A 82 -1.58 -9.10 1.30
C TYR A 82 -3.01 -9.64 1.41
N GLU A 83 -3.53 -9.74 2.63
CA GLU A 83 -4.88 -10.17 2.92
C GLU A 83 -5.92 -9.29 2.20
N TYR A 84 -5.70 -7.98 2.07
CA TYR A 84 -6.63 -7.11 1.34
C TYR A 84 -6.64 -7.41 -0.15
N SER A 85 -5.47 -7.64 -0.76
CA SER A 85 -5.39 -8.06 -2.16
C SER A 85 -6.11 -9.39 -2.38
N ALA A 86 -5.89 -10.38 -1.49
CA ALA A 86 -6.57 -11.67 -1.56
C ALA A 86 -8.10 -11.55 -1.42
N ILE A 87 -8.58 -10.72 -0.50
CA ILE A 87 -10.01 -10.42 -0.32
C ILE A 87 -10.59 -9.80 -1.60
N LEU A 88 -9.92 -8.82 -2.21
CA LEU A 88 -10.41 -8.19 -3.44
C LEU A 88 -10.44 -9.18 -4.62
N LEU A 89 -9.44 -10.05 -4.75
CA LEU A 89 -9.45 -11.13 -5.77
C LEU A 89 -10.62 -12.08 -5.57
N PHE A 90 -10.92 -12.47 -4.33
CA PHE A 90 -12.06 -13.31 -4.01
C PHE A 90 -13.39 -12.60 -4.33
N LEU A 91 -13.54 -11.34 -3.89
CA LEU A 91 -14.74 -10.54 -4.16
C LEU A 91 -14.97 -10.33 -5.67
N ALA A 92 -13.92 -10.24 -6.47
CA ALA A 92 -14.04 -10.14 -7.94
C ALA A 92 -14.71 -11.39 -8.55
N GLN A 93 -14.63 -12.55 -7.89
CA GLN A 93 -15.31 -13.76 -8.34
C GLN A 93 -16.80 -13.74 -8.05
N ILE A 94 -17.22 -13.06 -6.97
CA ILE A 94 -18.62 -12.97 -6.55
C ILE A 94 -19.32 -11.81 -7.26
N PHE A 95 -18.70 -10.64 -7.25
CA PHE A 95 -19.29 -9.39 -7.73
C PHE A 95 -18.84 -9.06 -9.15
N LYS A 96 -19.23 -9.88 -10.13
CA LYS A 96 -18.78 -9.77 -11.54
C LYS A 96 -18.95 -8.38 -12.14
N LYS A 97 -20.03 -7.66 -11.80
CA LYS A 97 -20.27 -6.26 -12.23
C LYS A 97 -19.13 -5.32 -11.85
N TYR A 98 -18.52 -5.52 -10.67
CA TYR A 98 -17.41 -4.72 -10.15
C TYR A 98 -16.05 -5.41 -10.35
N GLY A 99 -16.03 -6.58 -11.01
CA GLY A 99 -14.83 -7.38 -11.25
C GLY A 99 -13.63 -6.60 -11.77
N PRO A 100 -13.77 -5.74 -12.80
CA PRO A 100 -12.65 -4.94 -13.31
C PRO A 100 -12.00 -4.06 -12.25
N TYR A 101 -12.79 -3.40 -11.41
CA TYR A 101 -12.29 -2.54 -10.33
C TYR A 101 -11.64 -3.36 -9.21
N LEU A 102 -12.29 -4.45 -8.81
CA LEU A 102 -11.78 -5.33 -7.75
C LEU A 102 -10.45 -5.97 -8.15
N LEU A 103 -10.32 -6.48 -9.38
CA LEU A 103 -9.08 -7.04 -9.90
C LEU A 103 -7.99 -5.97 -10.05
N THR A 104 -8.33 -4.81 -10.62
CA THR A 104 -7.36 -3.71 -10.79
C THR A 104 -6.85 -3.22 -9.43
N GLY A 105 -7.74 -3.06 -8.45
CA GLY A 105 -7.38 -2.66 -7.10
C GLY A 105 -6.54 -3.72 -6.37
N ALA A 106 -6.91 -5.00 -6.50
CA ALA A 106 -6.13 -6.10 -5.93
C ALA A 106 -4.69 -6.13 -6.45
N ILE A 107 -4.52 -5.96 -7.77
CA ILE A 107 -3.21 -5.94 -8.42
C ILE A 107 -2.44 -4.68 -8.01
N ALA A 108 -3.09 -3.51 -7.96
CA ALA A 108 -2.44 -2.26 -7.55
C ALA A 108 -1.87 -2.37 -6.12
N ILE A 109 -2.66 -2.86 -5.16
CA ILE A 109 -2.20 -3.15 -3.79
C ILE A 109 -1.05 -4.15 -3.81
N LEU A 110 -1.18 -5.25 -4.56
CA LEU A 110 -0.13 -6.28 -4.58
C LEU A 110 1.19 -5.73 -5.14
N THR A 111 1.14 -4.95 -6.22
CA THR A 111 2.35 -4.37 -6.81
C THR A 111 3.00 -3.33 -5.91
N HIS A 112 2.20 -2.57 -5.16
CA HIS A 112 2.68 -1.67 -4.11
C HIS A 112 3.52 -2.43 -3.08
N LEU A 113 2.92 -3.45 -2.44
CA LEU A 113 3.56 -4.22 -1.39
C LEU A 113 4.79 -5.01 -1.87
N LEU A 114 4.73 -5.55 -3.09
CA LEU A 114 5.87 -6.24 -3.68
C LEU A 114 7.02 -5.28 -3.94
N PHE A 115 6.73 -4.06 -4.42
CA PHE A 115 7.76 -3.06 -4.61
C PHE A 115 8.41 -2.68 -3.28
N ASP A 116 7.64 -2.50 -2.22
CA ASP A 116 8.18 -2.20 -0.90
C ASP A 116 9.05 -3.32 -0.35
N VAL A 117 8.62 -4.58 -0.51
CA VAL A 117 9.42 -5.75 -0.12
C VAL A 117 10.77 -5.75 -0.82
N ILE A 118 10.77 -5.53 -2.14
CA ILE A 118 11.99 -5.56 -2.95
C ILE A 118 12.89 -4.37 -2.61
N SER A 119 12.34 -3.16 -2.57
CA SER A 119 13.10 -1.92 -2.38
C SER A 119 13.67 -1.78 -0.97
N ASN A 120 13.01 -2.35 0.03
CA ASN A 120 13.46 -2.34 1.42
C ASN A 120 14.10 -3.67 1.87
N ASN A 121 14.29 -4.63 0.96
CA ASN A 121 14.88 -5.95 1.22
C ASN A 121 14.22 -6.67 2.41
N LEU A 122 12.88 -6.63 2.47
CA LEU A 122 12.10 -7.23 3.53
C LEU A 122 11.77 -8.70 3.19
N PRO A 123 11.58 -9.58 4.19
CA PRO A 123 10.94 -10.87 3.96
C PRO A 123 9.54 -10.69 3.35
N LEU A 124 9.11 -11.57 2.44
CA LEU A 124 7.75 -11.52 1.88
C LEU A 124 6.67 -11.60 2.96
N ILE A 125 6.93 -12.25 4.09
CA ILE A 125 5.94 -12.38 5.18
C ILE A 125 5.69 -11.04 5.91
N SER A 126 6.57 -10.05 5.73
CA SER A 126 6.54 -8.73 6.39
C SER A 126 5.21 -7.99 6.24
N TYR A 127 4.51 -8.14 5.12
CA TYR A 127 3.20 -7.51 4.89
C TYR A 127 2.02 -8.47 5.03
N SER A 128 2.19 -9.62 5.68
CA SER A 128 1.04 -10.35 6.21
C SER A 128 0.59 -9.69 7.51
N ILE A 129 -0.64 -9.17 7.52
CA ILE A 129 -1.25 -8.61 8.73
C ILE A 129 -1.37 -9.69 9.80
N ILE A 130 -1.76 -10.90 9.41
CA ILE A 130 -1.90 -12.02 10.34
C ILE A 130 -0.57 -12.31 11.02
N PHE A 131 0.51 -12.43 10.25
CA PHE A 131 1.86 -12.63 10.81
C PHE A 131 2.27 -11.50 11.75
N ARG A 132 2.06 -10.24 11.34
CA ARG A 132 2.41 -9.09 12.18
C ARG A 132 1.61 -9.04 13.47
N MET A 133 0.33 -9.38 13.44
CA MET A 133 -0.49 -9.48 14.66
C MET A 133 0.07 -10.52 15.63
N PHE A 134 0.47 -11.71 15.14
CA PHE A 134 1.10 -12.73 15.98
C PHE A 134 2.48 -12.31 16.53
N ASN A 135 3.18 -11.41 15.84
CA ASN A 135 4.47 -10.86 16.26
C ASN A 135 4.36 -9.48 16.92
N ASN A 136 3.15 -9.04 17.31
CA ASN A 136 2.90 -7.73 17.92
C ASN A 136 3.49 -6.54 17.12
N PHE A 137 3.47 -6.63 15.78
CA PHE A 137 4.01 -5.65 14.84
C PHE A 137 5.51 -5.35 15.05
N SER A 138 6.22 -6.32 15.62
CA SER A 138 7.68 -6.30 15.77
C SER A 138 8.33 -6.90 14.53
N PHE A 139 9.44 -6.31 14.11
CA PHE A 139 10.23 -6.71 12.94
C PHE A 139 11.62 -7.18 13.37
#